data_AF-A0A7V9Q1K7-F1
#
_entry.id   AF-A0A7V9Q1K7-F1
#
_cell.length_a   1.000
_cell.length_b   1.000
_cell.length_c   1.000
_cell.angle_alpha   90.00
_cell.angle_beta   90.00
_cell.angle_gamma   90.00
#
_symmetry.space_group_name_H-M   'P 1'
#
loop_
_entity.id
_entity.type
_entity.pdbx_description
1 polymer ?
#
loop_
_entity_poly.entity_id
_entity_poly.type
_entity_poly.pdbx_seq_one_letter_code
_entity_poly.pdbx_strand_id
1 'polypeptide(L)' 'MPLSRVSWIVTVAICSVASVLLFFSGYLGYGGVLLAIGLSAAINLR' A
#
# COMPACT_ATOMS: atom_id res chain seq x y z
N MET A 1 -10.69 17.71 -0.61
CA MET A 1 -10.14 16.61 -1.44
C MET A 1 -11.33 15.79 -1.93
N PRO A 2 -11.40 15.38 -3.21
CA PRO A 2 -12.48 14.52 -3.66
C PRO A 2 -12.44 13.17 -2.93
N LEU A 3 -13.60 12.59 -2.61
CA LEU A 3 -13.73 11.33 -1.86
C LEU A 3 -12.90 10.20 -2.49
N SER A 4 -12.84 10.17 -3.82
CA SER A 4 -12.04 9.22 -4.61
C SER A 4 -10.54 9.33 -4.34
N ARG A 5 -10.00 10.55 -4.18
CA ARG A 5 -8.58 10.72 -3.84
C ARG A 5 -8.31 10.24 -2.42
N VAL A 6 -9.23 10.47 -1.48
CA VAL A 6 -9.10 9.98 -0.10
C VAL A 6 -9.08 8.45 -0.06
N SER A 7 -9.94 7.76 -0.82
CA SER A 7 -9.91 6.30 -0.86
C SER A 7 -8.57 5.76 -1.38
N TRP A 8 -7.99 6.39 -2.41
CA TRP A 8 -6.67 5.97 -2.91
C TRP A 8 -5.54 6.24 -1.91
N ILE A 9 -5.57 7.37 -1.20
CA ILE A 9 -4.59 7.66 -0.14
C ILE A 9 -4.64 6.58 0.94
N VAL A 10 -5.85 6.23 1.40
CA VAL A 10 -6.05 5.21 2.44
C VAL A 10 -5.56 3.85 1.97
N THR A 11 -5.87 3.44 0.73
CA THR A 11 -5.38 2.18 0.15
C THR A 11 -3.86 2.11 0.12
N VAL A 12 -3.18 3.16 -0.37
CA VAL A 12 -1.72 3.22 -0.41
C VAL A 12 -1.14 3.15 0.99
N ALA A 13 -1.68 3.94 1.93
CA ALA A 13 -1.21 3.97 3.31
C ALA A 13 -1.33 2.60 4.00
N ILE A 14 -2.46 1.92 3.86
CA ILE A 14 -2.68 0.59 4.44
C ILE A 14 -1.73 -0.44 3.80
N CYS A 15 -1.56 -0.42 2.47
CA CYS A 15 -0.65 -1.34 1.79
C CYS A 15 0.81 -1.13 2.23
N SER A 16 1.24 0.12 2.37
CA SER A 16 2.59 0.45 2.86
C SER A 16 2.81 -0.01 4.30
N VAL A 17 1.86 0.28 5.21
CA VAL A 17 1.96 -0.15 6.62
C VAL A 17 1.97 -1.68 6.73
N ALA A 18 1.06 -2.37 6.04
CA ALA A 18 1.00 -3.83 6.05
C ALA A 18 2.27 -4.47 5.47
N SER A 19 2.79 -3.93 4.36
CA SER A 19 4.05 -4.38 3.78
C SER A 19 5.21 -4.28 4.77
N VAL A 20 5.34 -3.14 5.46
CA VAL A 20 6.36 -2.92 6.50
C VAL A 20 6.21 -3.90 7.66
N LEU A 21 5.00 -4.13 8.15
CA LEU A 21 4.73 -5.11 9.21
C LEU A 21 5.12 -6.53 8.80
N LEU A 22 4.83 -6.92 7.56
CA LEU A 22 5.21 -8.25 7.05
C LEU A 22 6.72 -8.40 6.88
N PHE A 23 7.43 -7.35 6.46
CA PHE A 23 8.89 -7.36 6.42
C PHE A 23 9.48 -7.56 7.81
N PHE A 24 8.99 -6.86 8.83
CA PHE A 24 9.42 -7.07 10.22
C PHE A 24 9.02 -8.43 10.79
N SER A 25 7.97 -9.05 10.25
CA SER A 25 7.55 -10.41 10.64
C SER A 25 8.32 -11.51 9.89
N GLY A 26 9.26 -11.17 9.02
CA GLY A 26 10.01 -12.13 8.19
C GLY A 26 9.23 -12.70 7.00
N TYR A 27 7.99 -12.23 6.75
CA TYR A 27 7.14 -12.63 5.63
C TYR A 27 7.48 -11.83 4.36
N LEU A 28 8.69 -12.02 3.85
CA LEU A 28 9.24 -11.24 2.72
C LEU A 28 8.39 -11.36 1.44
N GLY A 29 7.87 -12.54 1.14
CA GLY A 29 7.08 -12.79 -0.08
C GLY A 29 5.80 -11.95 -0.13
N TYR A 30 4.97 -12.05 0.90
CA TYR A 30 3.74 -11.24 1.01
C TYR A 30 4.05 -9.75 1.24
N GLY A 31 5.12 -9.42 1.95
CA GLY A 31 5.60 -8.04 2.12
C GLY A 31 5.90 -7.37 0.78
N GLY A 32 6.63 -8.05 -0.11
CA GLY A 32 6.92 -7.56 -1.46
C GLY A 32 5.68 -7.42 -2.34
N VAL A 33 4.75 -8.39 -2.29
CA VAL A 33 3.48 -8.32 -3.03
C VAL A 33 2.64 -7.13 -2.58
N LEU A 34 2.49 -6.90 -1.27
CA LEU A 34 1.76 -5.75 -0.74
C LEU A 34 2.42 -4.41 -1.11
N LEU A 35 3.75 -4.37 -1.18
CA LEU A 35 4.48 -3.19 -1.67
C LEU A 35 4.12 -2.91 -3.13
N ALA A 36 4.17 -3.93 -4.00
CA ALA A 36 3.84 -3.79 -5.42
C ALA A 36 2.40 -3.32 -5.65
N ILE A 37 1.45 -3.85 -4.87
CA ILE A 37 0.04 -3.43 -4.90
C ILE A 37 -0.07 -1.95 -4.48
N GLY A 38 0.58 -1.56 -3.37
CA GLY A 38 0.58 -0.18 -2.88
C GLY A 38 1.14 0.83 -3.90
N LEU A 39 2.26 0.49 -4.56
CA LEU A 39 2.84 1.32 -5.62
C LEU A 39 1.91 1.44 -6.84
N SER A 40 1.24 0.35 -7.21
CA SER A 40 0.26 0.36 -8.31
C SER A 40 -0.95 1.23 -7.96
N ALA A 41 -1.44 1.15 -6.73
CA ALA A 41 -2.53 1.99 -6.24
C ALA A 41 -2.16 3.49 -6.24
N ALA A 42 -0.90 3.83 -5.99
CA ALA A 42 -0.42 5.21 -5.95
C ALA A 42 -0.55 5.96 -7.29
N ILE A 43 -0.64 5.25 -8.42
CA ILE A 43 -0.87 5.86 -9.74
C ILE A 43 -2.21 6.63 -9.77
N ASN A 44 -3.19 6.21 -8.98
CA ASN A 44 -4.52 6.86 -8.90
C ASN A 44 -4.52 8.12 -8.02
N LEU A 45 -3.39 8.51 -7.42
CA LEU A 45 -3.26 9.74 -6.65
C LEU A 45 -2.96 10.97 -7.51
N ARG A 46 -2.50 10.76 -8.74
CA ARG A 46 -2.26 11.83 -9.72
C ARG A 46 -3.55 12.62 -9.98
#